data_AF-A0A151N2J2-F1
#
_entry.id   AF-A0A151N2J2-F1
#
_cell.length_a   1.000
_cell.length_b   1.000
_cell.length_c   1.000
_cell.angle_alpha   90.00
_cell.angle_beta   90.00
_cell.angle_gamma   90.00
#
_symmetry.space_group_name_H-M   'P 1'
#
loop_
_entity.id
_entity.type
_entity.pdbx_description
1 polymer ?
#
loop_
_entity_poly.entity_id
_entity_poly.type
_entity_poly.pdbx_seq_one_letter_code
_entity_poly.pdbx_strand_id
1 'polypeptide(L)'
;MGNQSSRISNLLLQALDDLLQEDFRRFKDELSHSDFRGKGRIPRGRLENADRIDTKNFLMDFYGADAAVDVTIEVFTRVNLRDAAARLREERQKALGPDQTHGRRAAGM
;
A
#
# COMPACT_ATOMS: atom_id res chain seq x y z
N MET A 1 -19.37 -11.99 1.63
CA MET A 1 -18.28 -11.03 1.94
C MET A 1 -17.42 -10.92 0.70
N GLY A 2 -17.37 -9.82 -0.06
CA GLY A 2 -16.69 -9.88 -1.38
C GLY A 2 -16.20 -8.60 -2.06
N ASN A 3 -16.58 -7.38 -1.63
CA ASN A 3 -16.30 -6.19 -2.44
C ASN A 3 -15.16 -5.31 -1.91
N GLN A 4 -14.85 -5.35 -0.62
CA GLN A 4 -13.80 -4.50 -0.03
C GLN A 4 -12.39 -5.05 -0.27
N SER A 5 -12.19 -6.37 -0.15
CA SER A 5 -10.88 -6.99 -0.33
C SER A 5 -10.31 -6.76 -1.72
N SER A 6 -11.15 -6.78 -2.76
CA SER A 6 -10.74 -6.54 -4.15
C SER A 6 -10.32 -5.09 -4.39
N ARG A 7 -11.07 -4.12 -3.83
CA ARG A 7 -10.73 -2.69 -3.91
C ARG A 7 -9.41 -2.37 -3.21
N ILE A 8 -9.27 -2.83 -1.98
CA ILE A 8 -8.04 -2.68 -1.18
C ILE A 8 -6.85 -3.34 -1.89
N SER A 9 -7.06 -4.54 -2.43
CA SER A 9 -6.07 -5.26 -3.23
C SER A 9 -5.56 -4.41 -4.40
N ASN A 10 -6.47 -3.81 -5.16
CA ASN A 10 -6.12 -2.99 -6.32
C ASN A 10 -5.41 -1.70 -5.90
N LEU A 11 -5.90 -1.06 -4.83
CA LEU A 11 -5.33 0.14 -4.20
C LEU A 11 -3.86 -0.05 -3.80
N LEU A 12 -3.57 -1.13 -3.06
CA LEU A 12 -2.23 -1.49 -2.65
C LEU A 12 -1.33 -1.75 -3.85
N LEU A 13 -1.83 -2.52 -4.83
CA LEU A 13 -1.05 -2.84 -6.01
C LEU A 13 -0.68 -1.59 -6.81
N GLN A 14 -1.64 -0.69 -7.06
CA GLN A 14 -1.39 0.57 -7.75
C GLN A 14 -0.35 1.43 -7.03
N ALA A 15 -0.45 1.50 -5.70
CA ALA A 15 0.50 2.27 -4.89
C ALA A 15 1.91 1.67 -4.91
N LEU A 16 2.05 0.34 -4.95
CA LEU A 16 3.33 -0.33 -5.12
C LEU A 16 3.87 -0.23 -6.56
N ASP A 17 2.99 -0.10 -7.56
CA ASP A 17 3.34 0.02 -8.97
C ASP A 17 3.93 1.39 -9.33
N ASP A 18 3.40 2.44 -8.70
CA ASP A 18 3.89 3.83 -8.81
C ASP A 18 5.31 4.00 -8.22
N LEU A 19 5.77 3.06 -7.39
CA LEU A 19 7.10 3.11 -6.78
C LEU A 19 8.21 2.77 -7.78
N LEU A 20 9.30 3.53 -7.72
CA LEU A 20 10.55 3.14 -8.38
C LEU A 20 11.12 1.86 -7.76
N GLN A 21 11.92 1.14 -8.53
CA GLN A 21 12.52 -0.12 -8.06
C GLN A 21 13.37 0.06 -6.78
N GLU A 22 14.07 1.18 -6.67
CA GLU A 22 14.87 1.51 -5.47
C GLU A 22 13.97 1.77 -4.25
N ASP A 23 12.89 2.51 -4.43
CA ASP A 23 11.91 2.82 -3.39
C ASP A 23 11.17 1.56 -2.93
N PHE A 24 10.81 0.68 -3.87
CA PHE A 24 10.23 -0.61 -3.56
C PHE A 24 11.20 -1.51 -2.78
N ARG A 25 12.50 -1.46 -3.08
CA ARG A 25 13.51 -2.17 -2.29
C ARG A 25 13.58 -1.66 -0.86
N ARG A 26 13.58 -0.33 -0.66
CA ARG A 26 13.54 0.29 0.68
C ARG A 26 12.25 -0.04 1.42
N PHE A 27 11.12 -0.04 0.73
CA PHE A 27 9.83 -0.43 1.27
C PHE A 27 9.89 -1.86 1.84
N LYS A 28 10.41 -2.81 1.05
CA LYS A 28 10.54 -4.22 1.50
C LYS A 28 11.51 -4.36 2.67
N ASP A 29 12.61 -3.62 2.64
CA ASP A 29 13.58 -3.62 3.73
C ASP A 29 12.97 -3.09 5.03
N GLU A 30 12.20 -2.00 4.98
CA GLU A 30 11.57 -1.40 6.15
C GLU A 30 10.35 -2.20 6.66
N LEU A 31 9.57 -2.78 5.75
CA LEU A 31 8.48 -3.71 6.06
C LEU A 31 9.01 -4.97 6.76
N SER A 32 10.17 -5.42 6.32
CA SER A 32 10.98 -6.39 7.02
C SER A 32 12.03 -5.71 7.87
N HIS A 33 11.80 -4.57 8.51
CA HIS A 33 12.65 -4.03 9.60
C HIS A 33 11.84 -3.70 10.84
N SER A 34 10.60 -3.30 10.64
CA SER A 34 9.71 -2.84 11.69
C SER A 34 8.61 -3.84 11.96
N ASP A 35 8.16 -3.88 13.21
CA ASP A 35 6.87 -4.45 13.57
C ASP A 35 5.78 -3.41 13.26
N PHE A 36 4.70 -3.84 12.65
CA PHE A 36 3.53 -3.00 12.43
C PHE A 36 2.31 -3.59 13.12
N ARG A 37 1.56 -2.72 13.81
CA ARG A 37 0.34 -3.06 14.56
C ARG A 37 0.52 -4.22 15.59
N GLY A 38 1.73 -4.51 16.08
CA GLY A 38 1.96 -5.59 17.05
C GLY A 38 1.71 -6.99 16.48
N LYS A 39 1.67 -7.14 15.15
CA LYS A 39 1.39 -8.42 14.47
C LYS A 39 2.65 -9.22 14.12
N GLY A 40 3.83 -8.70 14.44
CA GLY A 40 5.10 -9.22 14.00
C GLY A 40 5.57 -8.54 12.71
N ARG A 41 6.70 -9.05 12.22
CA ARG A 41 7.38 -8.58 11.02
C ARG A 41 7.37 -9.67 9.96
N ILE A 42 7.19 -9.27 8.71
CA ILE A 42 7.26 -10.22 7.60
C ILE A 42 8.74 -10.61 7.41
N PRO A 43 9.06 -11.92 7.33
CA PRO A 43 10.44 -12.38 7.24
C PRO A 43 11.11 -11.89 5.94
N ARG A 44 12.35 -11.40 6.07
CA ARG A 44 13.09 -10.77 4.97
C ARG A 44 13.21 -11.67 3.75
N GLY A 45 13.53 -12.95 3.95
CA GLY A 45 13.67 -13.92 2.86
C GLY A 45 12.40 -14.09 2.02
N ARG A 46 11.21 -13.86 2.58
CA ARG A 46 9.95 -13.87 1.82
C ARG A 46 9.80 -12.60 0.96
N LEU A 47 10.32 -11.47 1.42
CA LEU A 47 10.23 -10.18 0.73
C LEU A 47 11.37 -9.96 -0.28
N GLU A 48 12.55 -10.57 -0.11
CA GLU A 48 13.69 -10.35 -1.00
C GLU A 48 13.36 -10.61 -2.47
N ASN A 49 12.74 -11.76 -2.77
CA ASN A 49 12.29 -12.13 -4.12
C ASN A 49 10.83 -11.79 -4.41
N ALA A 50 10.14 -11.08 -3.51
CA ALA A 50 8.75 -10.72 -3.74
C ALA A 50 8.62 -9.60 -4.77
N ASP A 51 7.75 -9.81 -5.75
CA ASP A 51 7.26 -8.78 -6.65
C ASP A 51 6.19 -7.92 -5.97
N ARG A 52 5.73 -6.88 -6.67
CA ARG A 52 4.68 -5.97 -6.20
C ARG A 52 3.39 -6.72 -5.86
N ILE A 53 3.03 -7.71 -6.68
CA ILE A 53 1.84 -8.56 -6.46
C ILE A 53 2.01 -9.44 -5.22
N ASP A 54 3.14 -10.11 -5.07
CA ASP A 54 3.43 -10.96 -3.90
C ASP A 54 3.46 -10.13 -2.62
N THR A 55 4.11 -8.97 -2.65
CA THR A 55 4.20 -8.07 -1.50
C THR A 55 2.81 -7.62 -1.05
N LYS A 56 1.94 -7.24 -1.99
CA LYS A 56 0.55 -6.89 -1.70
C LYS A 56 -0.24 -8.10 -1.15
N ASN A 57 -0.04 -9.30 -1.68
CA ASN A 57 -0.66 -10.50 -1.13
C ASN A 57 -0.17 -10.79 0.29
N PHE A 58 1.13 -10.65 0.58
CA PHE A 58 1.66 -10.84 1.93
C PHE A 58 1.12 -9.81 2.92
N LEU A 59 0.99 -8.55 2.51
CA LEU A 59 0.38 -7.52 3.35
C LEU A 59 -1.06 -7.89 3.71
N MET A 60 -1.85 -8.32 2.72
CA MET A 60 -3.25 -8.70 2.93
C MET A 60 -3.42 -9.97 3.75
N ASP A 61 -2.57 -10.98 3.52
CA ASP A 61 -2.60 -12.26 4.22
C ASP A 61 -2.18 -12.09 5.69
N PHE A 62 -1.11 -11.32 5.94
CA PHE A 62 -0.52 -11.17 7.26
C PHE A 62 -1.27 -10.14 8.13
N TYR A 63 -1.50 -8.94 7.58
CA TYR A 63 -2.13 -7.85 8.32
C TYR A 63 -3.67 -7.85 8.19
N GLY A 64 -4.20 -8.30 7.05
CA GLY A 64 -5.61 -8.17 6.69
C GLY A 64 -5.85 -6.93 5.83
N ALA A 65 -6.93 -6.91 5.04
CA ALA A 65 -7.17 -5.87 4.04
C ALA A 65 -7.07 -4.42 4.59
N ASP A 66 -7.83 -4.06 5.62
CA ASP A 66 -7.80 -2.70 6.17
C ASP A 66 -6.41 -2.34 6.75
N ALA A 67 -5.84 -3.25 7.54
CA ALA A 67 -4.55 -3.04 8.17
C ALA A 67 -3.39 -2.95 7.17
N ALA A 68 -3.45 -3.71 6.07
CA ALA A 68 -2.45 -3.70 5.01
C ALA A 68 -2.27 -2.29 4.42
N VAL A 69 -3.36 -1.52 4.29
CA VAL A 69 -3.28 -0.14 3.79
C VAL A 69 -2.61 0.78 4.79
N ASP A 70 -3.00 0.70 6.07
CA ASP A 70 -2.36 1.50 7.13
C ASP A 70 -0.86 1.19 7.25
N VAL A 71 -0.47 -0.08 7.17
CA VAL A 71 0.94 -0.50 7.18
C VAL A 71 1.68 0.09 5.99
N THR A 72 1.12 -0.02 4.78
CA THR A 72 1.76 0.51 3.56
C THR A 72 1.98 2.02 3.64
N ILE A 73 1.00 2.77 4.16
CA ILE A 73 1.11 4.23 4.39
C ILE A 73 2.22 4.55 5.40
N GLU A 74 2.30 3.79 6.49
CA GLU A 74 3.32 4.01 7.52
C GLU A 74 4.74 3.76 6.98
N VAL A 75 4.91 2.67 6.24
CA VAL A 75 6.19 2.35 5.57
C VAL A 75 6.55 3.45 4.58
N PHE A 76 5.62 3.87 3.70
CA PHE A 76 5.89 4.98 2.78
C PHE A 76 6.34 6.25 3.51
N THR A 77 5.75 6.55 4.65
CA THR A 77 6.14 7.73 5.44
C THR A 77 7.57 7.60 5.97
N ARG A 78 7.96 6.41 6.41
CA ARG A 78 9.28 6.10 6.99
C ARG A 78 10.39 6.03 5.92
N VAL A 79 10.11 5.51 4.72
CA VAL A 79 11.04 5.58 3.56
C VAL A 79 11.00 6.93 2.82
N ASN A 80 10.34 7.94 3.40
CA ASN A 80 10.23 9.32 2.87
C ASN A 80 9.43 9.46 1.55
N LEU A 81 8.57 8.49 1.23
CA LEU A 81 7.61 8.50 0.13
C LEU A 81 6.29 9.18 0.54
N ARG A 82 6.38 10.42 0.99
CA ARG A 82 5.23 11.17 1.54
C ARG A 82 4.11 11.37 0.52
N ASP A 83 4.46 11.56 -0.75
CA ASP A 83 3.47 11.72 -1.84
C ASP A 83 2.67 10.42 -2.07
N ALA A 84 3.36 9.28 -2.18
CA ALA A 84 2.72 7.97 -2.29
C ALA A 84 1.84 7.65 -1.07
N ALA A 85 2.30 8.01 0.15
CA ALA A 85 1.52 7.85 1.38
C ALA A 85 0.23 8.69 1.36
N ALA A 86 0.31 9.94 0.92
CA ALA A 86 -0.83 10.84 0.81
C ALA A 86 -1.84 10.32 -0.23
N ARG A 87 -1.36 9.98 -1.43
CA ARG A 87 -2.18 9.39 -2.50
C ARG A 87 -2.92 8.14 -2.03
N LEU A 88 -2.20 7.22 -1.37
CA LEU A 88 -2.79 5.98 -0.86
C LEU A 88 -3.87 6.24 0.21
N ARG A 89 -3.67 7.25 1.07
CA ARG A 89 -4.68 7.69 2.04
C ARG A 89 -5.93 8.25 1.37
N GLU A 90 -5.76 9.12 0.37
CA GLU A 90 -6.88 9.70 -0.38
C GLU A 90 -7.69 8.62 -1.10
N GLU A 91 -7.01 7.71 -1.79
CA GLU A 91 -7.66 6.63 -2.52
C GLU A 91 -8.37 5.64 -1.56
N ARG A 92 -7.82 5.38 -0.36
CA ARG A 92 -8.52 4.62 0.69
C ARG A 92 -9.84 5.29 1.08
N GLN A 93 -9.82 6.60 1.29
CA GLN A 93 -11.02 7.37 1.65
C GLN A 93 -12.06 7.32 0.53
N LYS A 94 -11.63 7.43 -0.73
CA LYS A 94 -12.53 7.28 -1.90
C LYS A 94 -13.10 5.86 -2.02
N ALA A 95 -12.30 4.83 -1.75
CA ALA A 95 -12.72 3.44 -1.85
C ALA A 95 -13.71 3.01 -0.76
N LEU A 96 -13.67 3.66 0.41
CA LEU A 96 -14.49 3.41 1.59
C LEU A 96 -15.62 4.43 1.81
N GLY A 97 -15.63 5.55 1.08
CA GLY A 97 -16.72 6.52 1.08
C GLY A 97 -17.88 6.11 0.15
N PRO A 98 -19.11 6.54 0.43
CA PRO A 98 -20.18 6.45 -0.55
C PRO A 98 -19.90 7.47 -1.66
N ASP A 99 -19.70 6.94 -2.86
CA ASP A 99 -19.86 7.64 -4.15
C ASP A 99 -18.79 8.66 -4.58
N GLN A 100 -17.99 8.19 -5.54
CA GLN A 100 -17.56 8.90 -6.74
C GLN A 100 -17.11 10.37 -6.60
N THR A 101 -15.80 10.59 -6.65
CA THR A 101 -15.27 11.86 -7.19
C THR A 101 -14.15 11.55 -8.16
N HIS A 102 -14.56 11.09 -9.35
CA HIS A 102 -13.80 11.32 -10.57
C HIS A 102 -13.84 12.82 -10.87
N GLY A 103 -13.11 13.60 -10.07
CA GLY A 103 -12.78 14.99 -10.39
C GLY A 103 -11.72 14.97 -11.47
N ARG A 104 -12.16 14.80 -12.72
CA ARG A 104 -11.36 15.01 -13.92
C ARG A 104 -10.75 16.42 -13.85
N ARG A 105 -9.50 16.53 -13.41
CA ARG A 105 -8.67 17.69 -13.72
C ARG A 105 -8.37 17.60 -15.21
N ALA A 106 -8.89 18.54 -15.99
CA ALA A 106 -8.25 18.98 -17.22
C ALA A 106 -7.90 20.46 -17.02
N ALA A 107 -6.62 20.74 -17.26
CA ALA A 107 -5.99 22.03 -17.21
C ALA A 107 -6.59 23.02 -18.24
N GLY A 108 -6.33 24.30 -18.01
CA GLY A 108 -7.00 25.41 -18.68
C GLY A 108 -6.76 25.59 -20.17
N MET A 109 -7.57 26.47 -20.75
CA MET A 109 -7.23 27.66 -21.54
C MET A 109 -8.43 28.61 -21.47
#